data_AF-A0A1W9LNT6-F1
#
_entry.id   AF-A0A1W9LNT6-F1
#
_cell.length_a   1.000
_cell.length_b   1.000
_cell.length_c   1.000
_cell.angle_alpha   90.00
_cell.angle_beta   90.00
_cell.angle_gamma   90.00
#
_symmetry.space_group_name_H-M   'P 1'
#
loop_
_entity.id
_entity.type
_entity.pdbx_description
1 polymer ?
#
loop_
_entity_poly.entity_id
_entity_poly.type
_entity_poly.pdbx_seq_one_letter_code
_entity_poly.pdbx_strand_id
1 'polypeptide(L)'
;MDWWNLPGPQCFIQNIVQDMRDGRNVIICLPEHSPERLALAVRESLDEEGGWERIDYQNSLESLPVDFLYQYYVNDCQAEENRTIPNLFSHDGIRGKIIWLDGISAVSWTLWREFIIRYESVCRGMSILGRTVFCIPLKGISTIQMPGEEVCLSVRKYTGISDSIDMLIYASHLTRTFGFSGVKAKLVPVIISKISLWDAHLAESLSRQSFETLLSPSEFLKKTAIERGWLNEEGEIIAPLWELGMKDIFEGEECLHSSILINETETSELQRRLWSAEVSVLYPYIEEQRQIILNHLKRFLSVPYTTRFGEVITDIKDLEIGHIEAVLSNNSSFRDREMRKRISDLRKMRNDLAHLIPIESTQFLSEAIKKPLKINVK
;
A
#
# COMPACT_ATOMS: atom_id res chain seq x y z
N MET A 1 12.01 1.34 8.18
CA MET A 1 12.11 1.26 6.70
C MET A 1 11.18 2.33 6.19
N ASP A 2 11.67 3.22 5.34
CA ASP A 2 10.83 4.27 4.75
C ASP A 2 10.03 3.67 3.59
N TRP A 3 8.78 4.11 3.42
CA TRP A 3 7.90 3.68 2.33
C TRP A 3 8.52 3.95 0.96
N TRP A 4 9.19 5.09 0.83
CA TRP A 4 9.80 5.54 -0.42
C TRP A 4 11.00 4.71 -0.87
N ASN A 5 11.56 3.89 0.02
CA ASN A 5 12.67 2.98 -0.31
C ASN A 5 12.20 1.62 -0.87
N LEU A 6 10.89 1.41 -0.98
CA LEU A 6 10.33 0.20 -1.60
C LEU A 6 10.51 0.25 -3.13
N PRO A 7 10.66 -0.89 -3.83
CA PRO A 7 10.89 -0.94 -5.27
C PRO A 7 9.98 -0.03 -6.12
N GLY A 8 8.66 -0.13 -5.96
CA GLY A 8 7.69 0.68 -6.70
C GLY A 8 7.82 2.18 -6.40
N PRO A 9 7.64 2.61 -5.14
CA PRO A 9 7.84 4.00 -4.70
C PRO A 9 9.20 4.62 -5.09
N GLN A 10 10.28 3.86 -5.02
CA GLN A 10 11.61 4.33 -5.41
C GLN A 10 11.71 4.57 -6.92
N CYS A 11 11.10 3.72 -7.75
CA CYS A 11 11.03 3.94 -9.20
C CYS A 11 10.28 5.25 -9.53
N PHE A 12 9.19 5.54 -8.80
CA PHE A 12 8.46 6.80 -8.94
C PHE A 12 9.35 8.02 -8.63
N ILE A 13 10.12 7.95 -7.54
CA ILE A 13 11.09 9.00 -7.18
C ILE A 13 12.17 9.15 -8.25
N GLN A 14 12.74 8.06 -8.74
CA GLN A 14 13.76 8.10 -9.78
C GLN A 14 13.26 8.77 -11.06
N ASN A 15 12.00 8.53 -11.45
CA ASN A 15 11.38 9.19 -12.61
C ASN A 15 11.22 10.71 -12.39
N ILE A 16 10.82 11.13 -11.18
CA ILE A 16 10.76 12.55 -10.81
C ILE A 16 12.15 13.19 -10.88
N VAL A 17 13.15 12.53 -10.30
CA VAL A 17 14.55 13.00 -10.29
C VAL A 17 15.11 13.10 -11.70
N GLN A 18 14.81 12.13 -12.57
CA GLN A 18 15.27 12.15 -13.95
C GLN A 18 14.66 13.33 -14.72
N ASP A 19 13.36 13.59 -14.57
CA ASP A 19 12.74 14.75 -15.22
C ASP A 19 13.38 16.07 -14.78
N MET A 20 13.70 16.20 -13.48
CA MET A 20 14.38 17.39 -12.98
C MET A 20 15.80 17.52 -13.54
N ARG A 21 16.55 16.43 -13.62
CA ARG A 21 17.89 16.40 -14.24
C ARG A 21 17.84 16.76 -15.73
N ASP A 22 16.76 16.40 -16.42
CA ASP A 22 16.51 16.78 -17.82
C ASP A 22 16.07 18.25 -17.97
N GLY A 23 16.00 19.01 -16.88
CA GLY A 23 15.62 20.41 -16.86
C GLY A 23 14.14 20.65 -17.14
N ARG A 24 13.27 19.68 -16.78
CA ARG A 24 11.81 19.79 -16.87
C ARG A 24 11.24 20.23 -15.53
N ASN A 25 10.28 21.14 -15.58
CA ASN A 25 9.40 21.38 -14.43
C ASN A 25 8.55 20.13 -14.19
N VAL A 26 8.35 19.75 -12.93
CA VAL A 26 7.66 18.52 -12.55
C VAL A 26 6.47 18.85 -11.68
N ILE A 27 5.28 18.45 -12.12
CA ILE A 27 4.07 18.46 -11.28
C ILE A 27 3.84 17.05 -10.77
N ILE A 28 3.83 16.87 -9.45
CA ILE A 28 3.59 15.58 -8.83
C ILE A 28 2.14 15.55 -8.36
N CYS A 29 1.32 14.65 -8.90
CA CYS A 29 -0.06 14.48 -8.48
C CYS A 29 -0.15 13.36 -7.46
N LEU A 30 -0.66 13.68 -6.27
CA LEU A 30 -0.80 12.77 -5.15
C LEU A 30 -2.26 12.71 -4.69
N PRO A 31 -2.75 11.55 -4.22
CA PRO A 31 -4.00 11.52 -3.47
C PRO A 31 -3.86 12.26 -2.14
N GLU A 32 -4.97 12.69 -1.55
CA GLU A 32 -5.02 13.44 -0.28
C GLU A 32 -4.21 12.74 0.84
N HIS A 33 -4.34 11.41 0.93
CA HIS A 33 -3.68 10.58 1.93
C HIS A 33 -2.40 9.88 1.43
N SER A 34 -1.63 10.55 0.57
CA SER A 34 -0.34 10.02 0.11
C SER A 34 0.67 9.82 1.26
N PRO A 35 1.63 8.88 1.14
CA PRO A 35 2.73 8.73 2.09
C PRO A 35 3.50 10.04 2.33
N GLU A 36 3.90 10.28 3.57
CA GLU A 36 4.65 11.49 3.94
C GLU A 36 6.11 11.43 3.47
N ARG A 37 6.88 12.52 3.66
CA ARG A 37 8.33 12.58 3.41
C ARG A 37 8.79 12.44 1.95
N LEU A 38 7.89 12.50 0.97
CA LEU A 38 8.26 12.48 -0.46
C LEU A 38 9.35 13.53 -0.80
N ALA A 39 9.19 14.77 -0.34
CA ALA A 39 10.17 15.84 -0.58
C ALA A 39 11.57 15.48 -0.09
N LEU A 40 11.66 14.81 1.06
CA LEU A 40 12.93 14.35 1.62
C LEU A 40 13.50 13.22 0.76
N ALA A 41 12.69 12.24 0.38
CA ALA A 41 13.14 11.10 -0.43
C ALA A 41 13.61 11.52 -1.84
N VAL A 42 12.93 12.51 -2.45
CA VAL A 42 13.34 13.14 -3.71
C VAL A 42 14.67 13.88 -3.53
N ARG A 43 14.81 14.67 -2.46
CA ARG A 43 16.06 15.37 -2.15
C ARG A 43 17.22 14.41 -1.91
N GLU A 44 17.03 13.35 -1.14
CA GLU A 44 18.08 12.34 -0.89
C GLU A 44 18.49 11.60 -2.17
N SER A 45 17.60 11.52 -3.15
CA SER A 45 17.89 10.92 -4.47
C SER A 45 18.54 11.88 -5.46
N LEU A 46 18.52 13.19 -5.18
CA LEU A 46 19.30 14.20 -5.90
C LEU A 46 20.67 14.31 -5.23
N ASP A 47 21.75 14.03 -5.96
CA ASP A 47 23.12 14.17 -5.45
C ASP A 47 23.38 15.61 -4.94
N GLU A 48 24.36 15.79 -4.03
CA GLU A 48 24.63 17.05 -3.30
C GLU A 48 24.94 18.29 -4.19
N GLU A 49 25.11 18.14 -5.49
CA GLU A 49 25.58 19.19 -6.41
C GLU A 49 24.47 20.13 -6.94
N GLY A 50 23.20 19.87 -6.63
CA GLY A 50 22.07 20.70 -7.07
C GLY A 50 21.76 21.86 -6.12
N GLY A 51 21.50 23.06 -6.67
CA GLY A 51 20.97 24.21 -5.94
C GLY A 51 19.52 24.00 -5.46
N TRP A 52 19.30 22.97 -4.63
CA TRP A 52 18.00 22.60 -4.08
C TRP A 52 17.53 23.63 -3.06
N GLU A 53 16.31 24.11 -3.26
CA GLU A 53 15.64 25.04 -2.36
C GLU A 53 14.20 24.59 -2.13
N ARG A 54 13.74 24.65 -0.89
CA ARG A 54 12.35 24.33 -0.53
C ARG A 54 11.65 25.62 -0.13
N ILE A 55 10.61 25.98 -0.87
CA ILE A 55 9.80 27.17 -0.63
C ILE A 55 8.41 26.71 -0.21
N ASP A 56 7.92 27.27 0.90
CA ASP A 56 6.55 27.05 1.35
C ASP A 56 5.70 28.29 1.03
N TYR A 57 4.78 28.15 0.08
CA TYR A 57 3.87 29.20 -0.35
C TYR A 57 2.72 29.35 0.66
N GLN A 58 3.02 29.89 1.85
CA GLN A 58 2.02 30.05 2.92
C GLN A 58 1.25 31.39 2.89
N ASN A 59 1.44 32.27 1.90
CA ASN A 59 0.92 33.64 2.00
C ASN A 59 0.34 34.27 0.73
N SER A 60 -0.79 34.94 0.97
CA SER A 60 -1.67 35.74 0.11
C SER A 60 -2.33 35.02 -1.07
N LEU A 61 -3.64 34.90 -0.98
CA LEU A 61 -4.55 34.49 -2.07
C LEU A 61 -4.49 35.42 -3.29
N GLU A 62 -3.72 36.51 -3.22
CA GLU A 62 -3.79 37.64 -4.16
C GLU A 62 -2.45 37.97 -4.86
N SER A 63 -1.30 37.40 -4.45
CA SER A 63 -0.04 37.67 -5.15
C SER A 63 0.13 36.78 -6.38
N LEU A 64 0.46 37.38 -7.53
CA LEU A 64 0.84 36.62 -8.72
C LEU A 64 2.16 35.85 -8.46
N PRO A 65 2.31 34.60 -8.94
CA PRO A 65 3.53 33.81 -8.73
C PRO A 65 4.83 34.52 -9.15
N VAL A 66 4.77 35.32 -10.22
CA VAL A 66 5.91 36.11 -10.68
C VAL A 66 6.32 37.17 -9.66
N ASP A 67 5.38 37.90 -9.08
CA ASP A 67 5.65 38.93 -8.06
C ASP A 67 6.19 38.30 -6.78
N PHE A 68 5.63 37.16 -6.38
CA PHE A 68 6.11 36.40 -5.24
C PHE A 68 7.58 36.00 -5.42
N LEU A 69 7.95 35.42 -6.57
CA LEU A 69 9.33 35.01 -6.84
C LEU A 69 10.29 36.21 -6.96
N TYR A 70 9.83 37.33 -7.53
CA TYR A 70 10.60 38.57 -7.54
C TYR A 70 10.90 39.04 -6.12
N GLN A 71 9.90 39.10 -5.24
CA GLN A 71 10.09 39.47 -3.85
C GLN A 71 11.02 38.50 -3.11
N TYR A 72 10.97 37.22 -3.45
CA TYR A 72 11.76 36.18 -2.79
C TYR A 72 13.23 36.22 -3.22
N TYR A 73 13.51 36.41 -4.51
CA TYR A 73 14.87 36.26 -5.07
C TYR A 73 15.56 37.56 -5.45
N VAL A 74 14.81 38.66 -5.66
CA VAL A 74 15.33 39.90 -6.20
C VAL A 74 15.18 41.01 -5.16
N ASN A 75 16.16 41.08 -4.24
CA ASN A 75 16.18 42.05 -3.14
C ASN A 75 16.32 43.53 -3.59
N ASP A 76 16.87 43.78 -4.79
CA ASP A 76 17.15 45.12 -5.34
C ASP A 76 16.47 45.34 -6.71
N CYS A 77 15.16 45.09 -6.81
CA CYS A 77 14.43 45.50 -8.01
C CYS A 77 14.48 47.03 -8.15
N GLN A 78 15.09 47.55 -9.22
CA GLN A 78 14.86 48.96 -9.58
C GLN A 78 13.37 49.14 -9.87
N ALA A 79 12.75 50.19 -9.34
CA ALA A 79 11.30 50.43 -9.43
C ALA A 79 10.74 50.52 -10.88
N GLU A 80 11.63 50.57 -11.88
CA GLU A 80 11.32 50.71 -13.31
C GLU A 80 11.40 49.38 -14.10
N GLU A 81 11.83 48.27 -13.48
CA GLU A 81 11.95 47.00 -14.19
C GLU A 81 10.59 46.31 -14.38
N ASN A 82 10.26 45.98 -15.63
CA ASN A 82 9.06 45.20 -15.95
C ASN A 82 9.18 43.79 -15.39
N ARG A 83 8.36 43.47 -14.38
CA ARG A 83 8.29 42.15 -13.74
C ARG A 83 7.65 41.12 -14.68
N THR A 84 8.47 40.50 -15.51
CA THR A 84 8.06 39.46 -16.47
C THR A 84 8.79 38.15 -16.17
N ILE A 85 8.22 37.03 -16.62
CA ILE A 85 8.84 35.71 -16.44
C ILE A 85 10.26 35.67 -17.05
N PRO A 86 10.52 36.13 -18.29
CA PRO A 86 11.88 36.13 -18.84
C PRO A 86 12.88 36.95 -18.02
N ASN A 87 12.47 38.13 -17.53
CA ASN A 87 13.33 38.99 -16.73
C ASN A 87 13.64 38.35 -15.37
N LEU A 88 12.66 37.72 -14.71
CA LEU A 88 12.87 37.02 -13.44
C LEU A 88 14.01 36.00 -13.53
N PHE A 89 13.99 35.16 -14.57
CA PHE A 89 15.00 34.11 -14.77
C PHE A 89 16.29 34.59 -15.46
N SER A 90 16.40 35.89 -15.72
CA SER A 90 17.67 36.53 -16.11
C SER A 90 18.54 36.89 -14.89
N HIS A 91 17.95 36.97 -13.70
CA HIS A 91 18.70 37.22 -12.46
C HIS A 91 19.44 35.97 -11.98
N ASP A 92 20.72 36.12 -11.63
CA ASP A 92 21.57 35.01 -11.15
C ASP A 92 21.06 34.38 -9.84
N GLY A 93 20.28 35.11 -9.04
CA GLY A 93 19.76 34.64 -7.75
C GLY A 93 18.77 33.48 -7.83
N ILE A 94 18.09 33.29 -8.97
CA ILE A 94 17.11 32.21 -9.18
C ILE A 94 17.59 31.16 -10.19
N ARG A 95 18.53 31.50 -11.07
CA ARG A 95 18.94 30.69 -12.22
C ARG A 95 19.60 29.38 -11.82
N GLY A 96 19.28 28.29 -12.53
CA GLY A 96 19.94 26.98 -12.35
C GLY A 96 19.59 26.24 -11.05
N LYS A 97 18.54 26.70 -10.34
CA LYS A 97 18.09 26.10 -9.07
C LYS A 97 17.06 24.99 -9.30
N ILE A 98 16.93 24.11 -8.31
CA ILE A 98 15.81 23.17 -8.20
C ILE A 98 14.94 23.65 -7.03
N ILE A 99 13.71 24.07 -7.32
CA ILE A 99 12.79 24.64 -6.35
C ILE A 99 11.68 23.63 -6.08
N TRP A 100 11.66 23.07 -4.87
CA TRP A 100 10.51 22.35 -4.34
C TRP A 100 9.51 23.34 -3.76
N LEU A 101 8.30 23.40 -4.32
CA LEU A 101 7.30 24.40 -3.96
C LEU A 101 6.09 23.75 -3.27
N ASP A 102 6.02 23.90 -1.95
CA ASP A 102 4.89 23.46 -1.13
C ASP A 102 3.86 24.59 -0.89
N GLY A 103 2.75 24.26 -0.24
CA GLY A 103 1.77 25.23 0.23
C GLY A 103 0.76 25.69 -0.83
N ILE A 104 0.81 25.12 -2.04
CA ILE A 104 -0.14 25.46 -3.10
C ILE A 104 -1.52 24.88 -2.79
N SER A 105 -2.48 25.77 -2.50
CA SER A 105 -3.90 25.45 -2.39
C SER A 105 -4.57 25.32 -3.77
N ALA A 106 -5.76 24.70 -3.82
CA ALA A 106 -6.57 24.60 -5.03
C ALA A 106 -6.89 25.98 -5.67
N VAL A 107 -7.03 27.03 -4.85
CA VAL A 107 -7.29 28.40 -5.34
C VAL A 107 -6.05 28.98 -6.01
N SER A 108 -4.90 28.93 -5.31
CA SER A 108 -3.62 29.43 -5.84
C SER A 108 -3.08 28.59 -7.00
N TRP A 109 -3.49 27.33 -7.12
CA TRP A 109 -3.04 26.43 -8.17
C TRP A 109 -3.36 26.97 -9.57
N THR A 110 -4.51 27.63 -9.76
CA THR A 110 -4.86 28.20 -11.06
C THR A 110 -3.81 29.21 -11.54
N LEU A 111 -3.35 30.08 -10.64
CA LEU A 111 -2.32 31.09 -10.95
C LEU A 111 -0.95 30.43 -11.20
N TRP A 112 -0.56 29.48 -10.35
CA TRP A 112 0.70 28.75 -10.50
C TRP A 112 0.75 27.89 -11.76
N ARG A 113 -0.36 27.26 -12.14
CA ARG A 113 -0.51 26.50 -13.38
C ARG A 113 -0.26 27.39 -14.59
N GLU A 114 -0.90 28.55 -14.66
CA GLU A 114 -0.69 29.50 -15.76
C GLU A 114 0.76 30.01 -15.81
N PHE A 115 1.35 30.29 -14.66
CA PHE A 115 2.75 30.68 -14.56
C PHE A 115 3.69 29.59 -15.11
N ILE A 116 3.51 28.32 -14.69
CA ILE A 116 4.36 27.20 -15.11
C ILE A 116 4.21 26.92 -16.61
N ILE A 117 3.00 26.97 -17.16
CA ILE A 117 2.78 26.82 -18.62
C ILE A 117 3.53 27.92 -19.39
N ARG A 118 3.46 29.16 -18.93
CA ARG A 118 4.19 30.27 -19.58
C ARG A 118 5.70 30.13 -19.43
N TYR A 119 6.17 29.71 -18.26
CA TYR A 119 7.59 29.52 -17.99
C TYR A 119 8.18 28.36 -18.80
N GLU A 120 7.44 27.26 -18.98
CA GLU A 120 7.83 26.15 -19.87
C GLU A 120 8.22 26.66 -21.26
N SER A 121 7.44 27.58 -21.82
CA SER A 121 7.73 28.16 -23.14
C SER A 121 9.02 28.99 -23.16
N VAL A 122 9.36 29.65 -22.06
CA VAL A 122 10.64 30.38 -21.89
C VAL A 122 11.81 29.39 -21.79
N CYS A 123 11.64 28.27 -21.07
CA CYS A 123 12.67 27.25 -20.91
C CYS A 123 13.16 26.65 -22.24
N ARG A 124 12.31 26.60 -23.27
CA ARG A 124 12.68 26.08 -24.60
C ARG A 124 13.86 26.84 -25.24
N GLY A 125 14.03 28.13 -24.90
CA GLY A 125 15.16 28.95 -25.35
C GLY A 125 16.41 28.88 -24.46
N MET A 126 16.37 28.15 -23.34
CA MET A 126 17.44 28.11 -22.33
C MET A 126 18.20 26.77 -22.37
N SER A 127 19.50 26.81 -22.08
CA SER A 127 20.29 25.60 -21.81
C SER A 127 19.83 24.92 -20.52
N ILE A 128 19.92 23.59 -20.44
CA ILE A 128 19.50 22.80 -19.25
C ILE A 128 20.10 23.36 -17.96
N LEU A 129 21.41 23.62 -17.90
CA LEU A 129 22.09 24.17 -16.71
C LEU A 129 21.62 25.56 -16.28
N GLY A 130 21.02 26.31 -17.20
CA GLY A 130 20.51 27.65 -16.95
C GLY A 130 19.04 27.68 -16.54
N ARG A 131 18.34 26.54 -16.59
CA ARG A 131 16.93 26.47 -16.25
C ARG A 131 16.78 26.32 -14.74
N THR A 132 15.83 27.06 -14.20
CA THR A 132 15.32 26.79 -12.86
C THR A 132 14.23 25.75 -13.01
N VAL A 133 14.27 24.71 -12.19
CA VAL A 133 13.32 23.61 -12.25
C VAL A 133 12.38 23.70 -11.07
N PHE A 134 11.08 23.82 -11.32
CA PHE A 134 10.07 23.72 -10.27
C PHE A 134 9.59 22.29 -10.11
N CYS A 135 9.56 21.81 -8.87
CA CYS A 135 8.91 20.57 -8.48
C CYS A 135 7.73 20.89 -7.55
N ILE A 136 6.52 20.65 -8.02
CA ILE A 136 5.28 21.08 -7.38
C ILE A 136 4.44 19.86 -7.00
N PRO A 137 4.44 19.43 -5.73
CA PRO A 137 3.48 18.43 -5.24
C PRO A 137 2.07 19.03 -5.09
N LEU A 138 1.11 18.42 -5.77
CA LEU A 138 -0.31 18.70 -5.64
C LEU A 138 -1.01 17.51 -5.00
N LYS A 139 -1.93 17.79 -4.07
CA LYS A 139 -2.70 16.78 -3.35
C LYS A 139 -4.19 16.95 -3.58
N GLY A 140 -4.91 15.83 -3.56
CA GLY A 140 -6.35 15.81 -3.50
C GLY A 140 -7.01 16.51 -4.68
N ILE A 141 -8.04 17.29 -4.42
CA ILE A 141 -8.82 17.99 -5.46
C ILE A 141 -7.99 18.94 -6.34
N SER A 142 -6.80 19.37 -5.87
CA SER A 142 -5.90 20.22 -6.66
C SER A 142 -5.37 19.50 -7.90
N THR A 143 -5.38 18.15 -7.92
CA THR A 143 -4.90 17.34 -9.05
C THR A 143 -5.90 17.22 -10.20
N ILE A 144 -7.13 17.75 -10.07
CA ILE A 144 -8.16 17.63 -11.11
C ILE A 144 -7.77 18.41 -12.38
N GLN A 145 -7.14 19.57 -12.20
CA GLN A 145 -6.87 20.51 -13.26
C GLN A 145 -5.38 20.56 -13.63
N MET A 146 -4.86 19.48 -14.22
CA MET A 146 -3.45 19.41 -14.63
C MET A 146 -3.22 20.08 -15.99
N PRO A 147 -2.06 20.72 -16.20
CA PRO A 147 -1.62 21.11 -17.54
C PRO A 147 -1.30 19.86 -18.38
N GLY A 148 -1.24 20.05 -19.70
CA GLY A 148 -0.70 19.02 -20.59
C GLY A 148 0.79 18.81 -20.38
N GLU A 149 1.28 17.61 -20.70
CA GLU A 149 2.72 17.35 -20.77
C GLU A 149 3.33 18.04 -21.98
N GLU A 150 4.49 18.67 -21.77
CA GLU A 150 5.23 19.42 -22.78
C GLU A 150 6.73 19.15 -22.65
N VAL A 151 7.55 19.64 -23.59
CA VAL A 151 8.98 19.34 -23.64
C VAL A 151 9.73 19.71 -22.34
N CYS A 152 9.36 20.84 -21.71
CA CYS A 152 9.98 21.29 -20.46
C CYS A 152 9.04 21.19 -19.24
N LEU A 153 7.96 20.39 -19.32
CA LEU A 153 6.98 20.20 -18.26
C LEU A 153 6.48 18.75 -18.23
N SER A 154 6.73 18.04 -17.13
CA SER A 154 6.21 16.70 -16.90
C SER A 154 5.14 16.69 -15.80
N VAL A 155 4.21 15.75 -15.92
CA VAL A 155 3.20 15.46 -14.90
C VAL A 155 3.38 14.02 -14.44
N ARG A 156 3.58 13.82 -13.13
CA ARG A 156 3.82 12.50 -12.53
C ARG A 156 2.69 12.18 -11.56
N LYS A 157 1.79 11.31 -12.00
CA LYS A 157 0.67 10.84 -11.17
C LYS A 157 1.06 9.64 -10.33
N TYR A 158 0.86 9.71 -9.01
CA TYR A 158 1.09 8.61 -8.08
C TYR A 158 -0.08 7.61 -8.13
N THR A 159 -0.14 6.82 -9.20
CA THR A 159 -1.17 5.79 -9.41
C THR A 159 -0.52 4.51 -9.89
N GLY A 160 -0.93 3.37 -9.34
CA GLY A 160 -0.33 2.07 -9.71
C GLY A 160 1.15 1.93 -9.36
N ILE A 161 1.62 2.69 -8.35
CA ILE A 161 3.05 2.76 -8.02
C ILE A 161 3.50 1.59 -7.13
N SER A 162 2.68 1.18 -6.18
CA SER A 162 2.99 0.09 -5.26
C SER A 162 2.15 -1.16 -5.54
N ASP A 163 2.76 -2.33 -5.44
CA ASP A 163 2.09 -3.61 -5.60
C ASP A 163 2.00 -4.43 -4.28
N SER A 164 1.57 -5.69 -4.39
CA SER A 164 1.44 -6.58 -3.23
C SER A 164 2.78 -6.94 -2.59
N ILE A 165 3.87 -6.98 -3.36
CA ILE A 165 5.21 -7.26 -2.86
C ILE A 165 5.72 -6.08 -2.05
N ASP A 166 5.59 -4.85 -2.58
CA ASP A 166 5.96 -3.62 -1.88
C ASP A 166 5.25 -3.56 -0.51
N MET A 167 3.93 -3.72 -0.53
CA MET A 167 3.13 -3.64 0.69
C MET A 167 3.41 -4.81 1.65
N LEU A 168 3.69 -6.02 1.15
CA LEU A 168 4.08 -7.16 2.00
C LEU A 168 5.42 -6.93 2.68
N ILE A 169 6.40 -6.35 1.97
CA ILE A 169 7.70 -5.97 2.55
C ILE A 169 7.48 -4.92 3.64
N TYR A 170 6.67 -3.90 3.36
CA TYR A 170 6.35 -2.84 4.31
C TYR A 170 5.65 -3.39 5.57
N ALA A 171 4.57 -4.15 5.40
CA ALA A 171 3.84 -4.77 6.50
C ALA A 171 4.71 -5.74 7.31
N SER A 172 5.59 -6.49 6.66
CA SER A 172 6.56 -7.36 7.32
C SER A 172 7.56 -6.56 8.14
N HIS A 173 7.96 -5.38 7.69
CA HIS A 173 8.82 -4.50 8.48
C HIS A 173 8.09 -3.97 9.71
N LEU A 174 6.87 -3.45 9.54
CA LEU A 174 6.05 -2.88 10.61
C LEU A 174 5.77 -3.89 11.72
N THR A 175 5.48 -5.14 11.37
CA THR A 175 5.00 -6.16 12.31
C THR A 175 6.10 -6.88 13.09
N ARG A 176 7.37 -6.71 12.72
CA ARG A 176 8.53 -7.35 13.40
C ARG A 176 8.61 -7.02 14.89
N THR A 177 8.14 -5.85 15.30
CA THR A 177 8.26 -5.35 16.67
C THR A 177 7.14 -5.83 17.60
N PHE A 178 6.06 -6.39 17.06
CA PHE A 178 4.83 -6.68 17.81
C PHE A 178 4.77 -8.11 18.41
N GLY A 179 5.86 -8.87 18.33
CA GLY A 179 6.03 -10.10 19.12
C GLY A 179 5.11 -11.27 18.74
N PHE A 180 4.46 -11.25 17.56
CA PHE A 180 3.73 -12.41 17.06
C PHE A 180 4.69 -13.59 16.84
N SER A 181 4.19 -14.81 17.05
CA SER A 181 4.97 -16.04 16.88
C SER A 181 4.23 -17.10 16.06
N GLY A 182 4.99 -18.06 15.53
CA GLY A 182 4.46 -19.17 14.75
C GLY A 182 3.70 -18.71 13.50
N VAL A 183 2.52 -19.30 13.28
CA VAL A 183 1.66 -19.00 12.13
C VAL A 183 1.20 -17.54 12.13
N LYS A 184 0.94 -16.96 13.31
CA LYS A 184 0.48 -15.55 13.42
C LYS A 184 1.52 -14.57 12.88
N ALA A 185 2.81 -14.82 13.16
CA ALA A 185 3.90 -13.99 12.65
C ALA A 185 4.00 -13.97 11.12
N LYS A 186 3.56 -15.05 10.46
CA LYS A 186 3.48 -15.13 8.99
C LYS A 186 2.19 -14.51 8.47
N LEU A 187 1.07 -14.73 9.15
CA LEU A 187 -0.26 -14.32 8.69
C LEU A 187 -0.50 -12.81 8.80
N VAL A 188 -0.13 -12.20 9.93
CA VAL A 188 -0.38 -10.78 10.20
C VAL A 188 0.12 -9.84 9.10
N PRO A 189 1.39 -9.90 8.62
CA PRO A 189 1.84 -9.01 7.57
C PRO A 189 1.11 -9.23 6.23
N VAL A 190 0.66 -10.47 5.94
CA VAL A 190 -0.10 -10.77 4.73
C VAL A 190 -1.52 -10.20 4.81
N ILE A 191 -2.19 -10.31 5.97
CA ILE A 191 -3.49 -9.67 6.21
C ILE A 191 -3.39 -8.16 6.02
N ILE A 192 -2.42 -7.53 6.69
CA ILE A 192 -2.20 -6.08 6.57
C ILE A 192 -1.95 -5.71 5.11
N SER A 193 -1.14 -6.48 4.37
CA SER A 193 -0.86 -6.22 2.96
C SER A 193 -2.12 -6.30 2.09
N LYS A 194 -2.93 -7.35 2.24
CA LYS A 194 -4.17 -7.53 1.46
C LYS A 194 -5.27 -6.53 1.81
N ILE A 195 -5.30 -6.02 3.04
CA ILE A 195 -6.26 -5.00 3.45
C ILE A 195 -5.79 -3.60 3.05
N SER A 196 -4.50 -3.28 3.18
CA SER A 196 -4.00 -1.92 2.98
C SER A 196 -3.80 -1.55 1.51
N LEU A 197 -3.54 -2.54 0.65
CA LEU A 197 -3.26 -2.33 -0.77
C LEU A 197 -2.13 -1.31 -0.99
N TRP A 198 -2.41 -0.12 -1.51
CA TRP A 198 -1.44 0.98 -1.73
C TRP A 198 -1.31 1.94 -0.54
N ASP A 199 -2.15 1.81 0.49
CA ASP A 199 -2.24 2.77 1.58
C ASP A 199 -1.28 2.45 2.72
N ALA A 200 -0.13 3.15 2.73
CA ALA A 200 0.89 3.01 3.77
C ALA A 200 0.39 3.42 5.18
N HIS A 201 -0.46 4.45 5.27
CA HIS A 201 -0.99 4.94 6.54
C HIS A 201 -1.96 3.93 7.18
N LEU A 202 -2.77 3.27 6.35
CA LEU A 202 -3.64 2.17 6.79
C LEU A 202 -2.79 0.99 7.28
N ALA A 203 -1.72 0.63 6.56
CA ALA A 203 -0.82 -0.45 6.96
C ALA A 203 -0.17 -0.17 8.33
N GLU A 204 0.30 1.06 8.55
CA GLU A 204 0.84 1.49 9.84
C GLU A 204 -0.20 1.42 10.95
N SER A 205 -1.42 1.89 10.68
CA SER A 205 -2.49 1.92 11.67
C SER A 205 -2.98 0.51 12.04
N LEU A 206 -3.09 -0.38 11.06
CA LEU A 206 -3.42 -1.80 11.26
C LEU A 206 -2.30 -2.55 12.00
N SER A 207 -1.03 -2.23 11.76
CA SER A 207 0.10 -2.88 12.44
C SER A 207 0.06 -2.72 13.96
N ARG A 208 -0.64 -1.69 14.46
CA ARG A 208 -0.81 -1.39 15.88
C ARG A 208 -2.05 -2.03 16.50
N GLN A 209 -2.86 -2.75 15.71
CA GLN A 209 -4.10 -3.38 16.17
C GLN A 209 -3.85 -4.78 16.75
N SER A 210 -4.83 -5.29 17.50
CA SER A 210 -4.81 -6.66 17.99
C SER A 210 -5.03 -7.66 16.85
N PHE A 211 -4.63 -8.91 17.08
CA PHE A 211 -4.85 -9.99 16.11
C PHE A 211 -6.35 -10.21 15.83
N GLU A 212 -7.20 -10.05 16.85
CA GLU A 212 -8.64 -10.18 16.74
C GLU A 212 -9.23 -9.09 15.82
N THR A 213 -8.75 -7.85 15.94
CA THR A 213 -9.15 -6.76 15.05
C THR A 213 -8.69 -7.00 13.61
N LEU A 214 -7.50 -7.57 13.41
CA LEU A 214 -7.01 -7.89 12.06
C LEU A 214 -7.84 -8.97 11.34
N LEU A 215 -8.37 -9.95 12.09
CA LEU A 215 -9.29 -10.96 11.56
C LEU A 215 -10.73 -10.45 11.36
N SER A 216 -11.07 -9.29 11.94
CA SER A 216 -12.40 -8.69 11.81
C SER A 216 -12.28 -7.16 11.72
N PRO A 217 -11.73 -6.64 10.61
CA PRO A 217 -11.29 -5.26 10.52
C PRO A 217 -12.41 -4.25 10.25
N SER A 218 -13.66 -4.70 10.02
CA SER A 218 -14.75 -3.86 9.52
C SER A 218 -15.01 -2.61 10.35
N GLU A 219 -15.09 -2.72 11.69
CA GLU A 219 -15.32 -1.56 12.57
C GLU A 219 -14.14 -0.57 12.54
N PHE A 220 -12.91 -1.10 12.51
CA PHE A 220 -11.71 -0.28 12.41
C PHE A 220 -11.65 0.48 11.07
N LEU A 221 -11.98 -0.21 9.98
CA LEU A 221 -12.02 0.33 8.63
C LEU A 221 -13.12 1.39 8.48
N LYS A 222 -14.30 1.17 9.06
CA LYS A 222 -15.39 2.17 9.12
C LYS A 222 -14.95 3.42 9.85
N LYS A 223 -14.29 3.29 11.00
CA LYS A 223 -13.72 4.42 11.73
C LYS A 223 -12.70 5.19 10.88
N THR A 224 -11.84 4.48 10.16
CA THR A 224 -10.86 5.10 9.24
C THR A 224 -11.54 5.93 8.15
N ALA A 225 -12.63 5.42 7.57
CA ALA A 225 -13.40 6.17 6.57
C ALA A 225 -14.03 7.45 7.14
N ILE A 226 -14.55 7.39 8.37
CA ILE A 226 -15.09 8.57 9.07
C ILE A 226 -13.98 9.60 9.32
N GLU A 227 -12.83 9.18 9.84
CA GLU A 227 -11.69 10.07 10.11
C GLU A 227 -11.14 10.76 8.86
N ARG A 228 -11.29 10.12 7.70
CA ARG A 228 -10.88 10.67 6.40
C ARG A 228 -11.99 11.46 5.69
N GLY A 229 -13.16 11.61 6.30
CA GLY A 229 -14.29 12.34 5.70
C GLY A 229 -14.83 11.67 4.43
N TRP A 230 -14.71 10.35 4.32
CA TRP A 230 -15.12 9.59 3.15
C TRP A 230 -16.60 9.22 3.13
N LEU A 231 -17.25 9.36 4.28
CA LEU A 231 -18.67 9.14 4.47
C LEU A 231 -19.38 10.49 4.62
N ASN A 232 -20.58 10.61 4.08
CA ASN A 232 -21.48 11.74 4.32
C ASN A 232 -22.14 11.63 5.71
N GLU A 233 -23.00 12.60 6.05
CA GLU A 233 -23.72 12.64 7.33
C GLU A 233 -24.65 11.43 7.51
N GLU A 234 -25.13 10.85 6.41
CA GLU A 234 -25.95 9.63 6.36
C GLU A 234 -25.13 8.33 6.45
N GLY A 235 -23.79 8.41 6.45
CA GLY A 235 -22.90 7.25 6.49
C GLY A 235 -22.70 6.55 5.14
N GLU A 236 -23.11 7.17 4.05
CA GLU A 236 -22.91 6.71 2.67
C GLU A 236 -21.64 7.29 2.05
N ILE A 237 -21.11 6.62 1.03
CA ILE A 237 -19.90 7.04 0.33
C ILE A 237 -20.24 8.13 -0.67
N ILE A 238 -19.54 9.27 -0.61
CA ILE A 238 -19.82 10.44 -1.46
C ILE A 238 -19.55 10.13 -2.95
N ALA A 239 -18.40 9.52 -3.26
CA ALA A 239 -18.03 8.87 -4.53
C ALA A 239 -16.59 8.34 -4.44
N PRO A 240 -16.25 7.16 -4.99
CA PRO A 240 -14.89 6.64 -4.95
C PRO A 240 -13.96 7.41 -5.92
N LEU A 241 -13.28 8.42 -5.40
CA LEU A 241 -12.34 9.28 -6.14
C LEU A 241 -10.88 8.93 -5.83
N TRP A 242 -10.02 8.95 -6.85
CA TRP A 242 -8.58 8.74 -6.67
C TRP A 242 -7.96 9.91 -5.89
N GLU A 243 -8.42 11.13 -6.15
CA GLU A 243 -8.00 12.36 -5.48
C GLU A 243 -8.14 12.22 -3.96
N LEU A 244 -9.22 11.60 -3.48
CA LEU A 244 -9.46 11.37 -2.06
C LEU A 244 -8.76 10.12 -1.51
N GLY A 245 -8.02 9.38 -2.34
CA GLY A 245 -7.35 8.13 -1.98
C GLY A 245 -8.28 6.92 -1.85
N MET A 246 -9.53 7.02 -2.33
CA MET A 246 -10.54 5.97 -2.19
C MET A 246 -10.39 4.84 -3.21
N LYS A 247 -9.68 5.08 -4.31
CA LYS A 247 -9.38 4.09 -5.35
C LYS A 247 -8.01 4.33 -5.97
N ASP A 248 -7.40 3.28 -6.48
CA ASP A 248 -6.15 3.34 -7.25
C ASP A 248 -6.03 2.09 -8.14
N ILE A 249 -5.02 2.07 -9.01
CA ILE A 249 -4.59 0.87 -9.71
C ILE A 249 -3.72 0.05 -8.76
N PHE A 250 -4.01 -1.24 -8.62
CA PHE A 250 -3.23 -2.18 -7.83
C PHE A 250 -3.10 -3.49 -8.59
N GLU A 251 -1.86 -3.94 -8.83
CA GLU A 251 -1.57 -5.11 -9.69
C GLU A 251 -2.19 -5.02 -11.09
N GLY A 252 -2.30 -3.81 -11.64
CA GLY A 252 -2.85 -3.55 -12.97
C GLY A 252 -4.38 -3.39 -13.03
N GLU A 253 -5.09 -3.56 -11.91
CA GLU A 253 -6.55 -3.47 -11.85
C GLU A 253 -7.01 -2.28 -11.00
N GLU A 254 -8.11 -1.63 -11.37
CA GLU A 254 -8.72 -0.60 -10.51
C GLU A 254 -9.31 -1.26 -9.27
N CYS A 255 -8.87 -0.82 -8.11
CA CYS A 255 -9.26 -1.36 -6.82
C CYS A 255 -9.85 -0.24 -5.95
N LEU A 256 -10.80 -0.61 -5.09
CA LEU A 256 -11.33 0.25 -4.04
C LEU A 256 -10.55 0.07 -2.74
N HIS A 257 -10.39 1.17 -2.00
CA HIS A 257 -9.76 1.17 -0.69
C HIS A 257 -10.63 0.38 0.31
N SER A 258 -10.00 -0.44 1.16
CA SER A 258 -10.74 -1.34 2.06
C SER A 258 -11.70 -0.61 3.02
N SER A 259 -11.35 0.60 3.45
CA SER A 259 -12.21 1.39 4.35
C SER A 259 -13.53 1.84 3.74
N ILE A 260 -13.71 1.80 2.42
CA ILE A 260 -15.01 2.14 1.79
C ILE A 260 -15.83 0.90 1.43
N LEU A 261 -15.39 -0.30 1.81
CA LEU A 261 -16.14 -1.56 1.57
C LEU A 261 -17.17 -1.88 2.67
N ILE A 262 -17.75 -0.84 3.30
CA ILE A 262 -18.46 -0.92 4.59
C ILE A 262 -19.81 -1.64 4.50
N ASN A 263 -20.44 -1.65 3.32
CA ASN A 263 -21.81 -2.14 3.11
C ASN A 263 -21.88 -3.42 2.27
N GLU A 264 -20.76 -4.06 1.99
CA GLU A 264 -20.76 -5.29 1.19
C GLU A 264 -21.07 -6.50 2.10
N THR A 265 -21.91 -7.40 1.59
CA THR A 265 -22.43 -8.61 2.26
C THR A 265 -21.33 -9.60 2.69
N GLU A 266 -21.68 -10.76 3.25
CA GLU A 266 -20.74 -11.85 3.60
C GLU A 266 -19.84 -12.31 2.42
N THR A 267 -20.21 -11.97 1.18
CA THR A 267 -19.44 -12.14 -0.06
C THR A 267 -18.63 -10.89 -0.47
N SER A 268 -18.38 -9.97 0.46
CA SER A 268 -17.68 -8.72 0.21
C SER A 268 -16.25 -8.90 -0.26
N GLU A 269 -15.78 -7.95 -1.05
CA GLU A 269 -14.39 -7.84 -1.47
C GLU A 269 -13.43 -7.83 -0.26
N LEU A 270 -13.84 -7.27 0.88
CA LEU A 270 -13.08 -7.31 2.12
C LEU A 270 -12.90 -8.74 2.66
N GLN A 271 -13.98 -9.54 2.68
CA GLN A 271 -13.89 -10.95 3.09
C GLN A 271 -13.00 -11.74 2.13
N ARG A 272 -13.08 -11.46 0.82
CA ARG A 272 -12.21 -12.08 -0.19
C ARG A 272 -10.74 -11.75 0.05
N ARG A 273 -10.41 -10.51 0.41
CA ARG A 273 -9.03 -10.08 0.74
C ARG A 273 -8.50 -10.81 1.97
N LEU A 274 -9.30 -10.90 3.03
CA LEU A 274 -8.94 -11.63 4.25
C LEU A 274 -8.76 -13.12 3.98
N TRP A 275 -9.73 -13.75 3.33
CA TRP A 275 -9.65 -15.15 2.92
C TRP A 275 -8.40 -15.43 2.08
N SER A 276 -8.08 -14.58 1.11
CA SER A 276 -6.88 -14.73 0.27
C SER A 276 -5.59 -14.68 1.09
N ALA A 277 -5.50 -13.77 2.06
CA ALA A 277 -4.38 -13.71 2.99
C ALA A 277 -4.24 -15.01 3.78
N GLU A 278 -5.35 -15.49 4.35
CA GLU A 278 -5.36 -16.71 5.15
C GLU A 278 -5.01 -17.95 4.35
N VAL A 279 -5.57 -18.14 3.16
CA VAL A 279 -5.25 -19.28 2.29
C VAL A 279 -3.76 -19.33 2.00
N SER A 280 -3.14 -18.19 1.66
CA SER A 280 -1.72 -18.14 1.29
C SER A 280 -0.77 -18.60 2.41
N VAL A 281 -1.22 -18.58 3.67
CA VAL A 281 -0.41 -18.97 4.84
C VAL A 281 -0.89 -20.28 5.44
N LEU A 282 -2.19 -20.47 5.59
CA LEU A 282 -2.79 -21.59 6.29
C LEU A 282 -2.84 -22.86 5.45
N TYR A 283 -3.00 -22.79 4.12
CA TYR A 283 -2.93 -24.00 3.29
C TYR A 283 -1.56 -24.68 3.35
N PRO A 284 -0.44 -23.96 3.12
CA PRO A 284 0.89 -24.54 3.31
C PRO A 284 1.08 -25.10 4.72
N TYR A 285 0.64 -24.36 5.74
CA TYR A 285 0.74 -24.81 7.13
C TYR A 285 -0.04 -26.11 7.41
N ILE A 286 -1.29 -26.19 6.96
CA ILE A 286 -2.14 -27.37 7.12
C ILE A 286 -1.51 -28.57 6.42
N GLU A 287 -0.98 -28.37 5.22
CA GLU A 287 -0.30 -29.43 4.46
C GLU A 287 0.97 -29.92 5.16
N GLU A 288 1.81 -29.01 5.67
CA GLU A 288 2.97 -29.38 6.49
C GLU A 288 2.56 -30.21 7.73
N GLN A 289 1.51 -29.78 8.44
CA GLN A 289 0.99 -30.53 9.58
C GLN A 289 0.43 -31.89 9.15
N ARG A 290 -0.27 -31.98 8.02
CA ARG A 290 -0.79 -33.24 7.47
C ARG A 290 0.33 -34.25 7.24
N GLN A 291 1.43 -33.83 6.62
CA GLN A 291 2.59 -34.69 6.37
C GLN A 291 3.21 -35.22 7.67
N ILE A 292 3.33 -34.37 8.70
CA ILE A 292 3.86 -34.78 10.01
C ILE A 292 2.89 -35.78 10.68
N ILE A 293 1.59 -35.54 10.60
CA ILE A 293 0.55 -36.42 11.14
C ILE A 293 0.59 -37.79 10.46
N LEU A 294 0.68 -37.84 9.13
CA LEU A 294 0.79 -39.10 8.38
C LEU A 294 1.98 -39.93 8.83
N ASN A 295 3.15 -39.29 9.00
CA ASN A 295 4.35 -39.97 9.47
C ASN A 295 4.19 -40.48 10.91
N HIS A 296 3.60 -39.68 11.80
CA HIS A 296 3.39 -40.05 13.20
C HIS A 296 2.35 -41.17 13.37
N LEU A 297 1.32 -41.17 12.53
CA LEU A 297 0.16 -42.06 12.66
C LEU A 297 0.16 -43.22 11.66
N LYS A 298 1.20 -43.41 10.86
CA LYS A 298 1.29 -44.43 9.82
C LYS A 298 0.79 -45.82 10.24
N ARG A 299 1.09 -46.26 11.47
CA ARG A 299 0.67 -47.56 12.03
C ARG A 299 -0.83 -47.68 12.33
N PHE A 300 -1.54 -46.57 12.44
CA PHE A 300 -2.97 -46.51 12.74
C PHE A 300 -3.82 -46.23 11.50
N LEU A 301 -3.19 -45.90 10.37
CA LEU A 301 -3.84 -45.60 9.11
C LEU A 301 -3.93 -46.87 8.27
N SER A 302 -5.12 -47.15 7.77
CA SER A 302 -5.40 -48.30 6.92
C SER A 302 -5.70 -47.86 5.49
N VAL A 303 -4.97 -48.43 4.53
CA VAL A 303 -5.28 -48.39 3.09
C VAL A 303 -5.47 -49.84 2.60
N PRO A 304 -6.31 -50.10 1.57
CA PRO A 304 -7.04 -49.11 0.76
C PRO A 304 -8.17 -48.41 1.54
N TYR A 305 -8.40 -47.13 1.22
CA TYR A 305 -9.50 -46.34 1.77
C TYR A 305 -10.42 -45.87 0.65
N THR A 306 -11.71 -46.21 0.73
CA THR A 306 -12.71 -45.76 -0.25
C THR A 306 -13.33 -44.45 0.22
N THR A 307 -13.21 -43.40 -0.59
CA THR A 307 -13.84 -42.11 -0.32
C THR A 307 -15.36 -42.21 -0.47
N ARG A 308 -16.08 -41.22 0.06
CA ARG A 308 -17.55 -41.12 -0.10
C ARG A 308 -18.03 -41.05 -1.56
N PHE A 309 -17.13 -40.74 -2.50
CA PHE A 309 -17.42 -40.64 -3.92
C PHE A 309 -16.98 -41.89 -4.71
N GLY A 310 -16.53 -42.94 -4.03
CA GLY A 310 -16.15 -44.22 -4.64
C GLY A 310 -14.69 -44.29 -5.12
N GLU A 311 -13.91 -43.24 -4.96
CA GLU A 311 -12.47 -43.26 -5.24
C GLU A 311 -11.73 -44.14 -4.22
N VAL A 312 -10.76 -44.93 -4.69
CA VAL A 312 -9.99 -45.84 -3.84
C VAL A 312 -8.56 -45.32 -3.70
N ILE A 313 -8.22 -44.89 -2.48
CA ILE A 313 -6.89 -44.43 -2.11
C ILE A 313 -6.06 -45.63 -1.65
N THR A 314 -4.91 -45.85 -2.30
CA THR A 314 -4.03 -47.01 -2.02
C THR A 314 -2.71 -46.63 -1.34
N ASP A 315 -2.25 -45.38 -1.45
CA ASP A 315 -1.12 -44.85 -0.69
C ASP A 315 -1.62 -43.98 0.49
N ILE A 316 -1.00 -44.17 1.66
CA ILE A 316 -1.25 -43.36 2.86
C ILE A 316 -0.94 -41.87 2.58
N LYS A 317 0.02 -41.57 1.69
CA LYS A 317 0.40 -40.20 1.33
C LYS A 317 -0.73 -39.41 0.65
N ASP A 318 -1.64 -40.09 0.00
CA ASP A 318 -2.78 -39.49 -0.72
C ASP A 318 -3.98 -39.24 0.21
N LEU A 319 -3.88 -39.63 1.48
CA LEU A 319 -4.93 -39.33 2.46
C LEU A 319 -4.94 -37.84 2.82
N GLU A 320 -5.95 -37.14 2.32
CA GLU A 320 -6.37 -35.81 2.80
C GLU A 320 -6.63 -35.79 4.32
N ILE A 321 -6.52 -34.61 4.94
CA ILE A 321 -6.73 -34.44 6.39
C ILE A 321 -8.11 -34.96 6.86
N GLY A 322 -9.14 -34.82 6.03
CA GLY A 322 -10.48 -35.37 6.29
C GLY A 322 -10.54 -36.89 6.23
N HIS A 323 -9.74 -37.53 5.37
CA HIS A 323 -9.65 -38.99 5.30
C HIS A 323 -8.95 -39.55 6.53
N ILE A 324 -7.87 -38.89 6.98
CA ILE A 324 -7.16 -39.24 8.21
C ILE A 324 -8.13 -39.26 9.40
N GLU A 325 -8.95 -38.22 9.56
CA GLU A 325 -9.92 -38.17 10.67
C GLU A 325 -10.95 -39.31 10.60
N ALA A 326 -11.46 -39.60 9.40
CA ALA A 326 -12.44 -40.68 9.20
C ALA A 326 -11.86 -42.06 9.52
N VAL A 327 -10.65 -42.35 9.04
CA VAL A 327 -9.93 -43.60 9.32
C VAL A 327 -9.71 -43.77 10.83
N LEU A 328 -9.23 -42.72 11.50
CA LEU A 328 -8.98 -42.79 12.94
C LEU A 328 -10.26 -42.89 13.75
N SER A 329 -11.37 -42.28 13.32
CA SER A 329 -12.68 -42.39 13.97
C SER A 329 -13.19 -43.84 14.00
N ASN A 330 -12.90 -44.61 12.94
CA ASN A 330 -13.25 -46.03 12.88
C ASN A 330 -12.21 -46.95 13.55
N ASN A 331 -11.02 -46.44 13.89
CA ASN A 331 -9.97 -47.20 14.54
C ASN A 331 -10.05 -47.13 16.08
N SER A 332 -10.64 -48.16 16.69
CA SER A 332 -10.80 -48.27 18.15
C SER A 332 -9.50 -48.36 18.95
N SER A 333 -8.38 -48.71 18.29
CA SER A 333 -7.06 -48.78 18.94
C SER A 333 -6.42 -47.40 19.17
N PHE A 334 -6.84 -46.37 18.42
CA PHE A 334 -6.28 -45.03 18.52
C PHE A 334 -7.02 -44.19 19.58
N ARG A 335 -6.39 -43.95 20.75
CA ARG A 335 -7.01 -43.28 21.91
C ARG A 335 -6.49 -41.88 22.21
N ASP A 336 -5.60 -41.34 21.38
CA ASP A 336 -5.05 -40.00 21.57
C ASP A 336 -6.10 -38.92 21.24
N ARG A 337 -6.75 -38.40 22.29
CA ARG A 337 -7.80 -37.37 22.16
C ARG A 337 -7.25 -36.03 21.68
N GLU A 338 -6.01 -35.68 22.06
CA GLU A 338 -5.40 -34.40 21.69
C GLU A 338 -5.09 -34.40 20.19
N MET A 339 -4.49 -35.47 19.69
CA MET A 339 -4.23 -35.64 18.25
C MET A 339 -5.52 -35.69 17.44
N ARG A 340 -6.58 -36.36 17.93
CA ARG A 340 -7.91 -36.32 17.28
C ARG A 340 -8.44 -34.90 17.17
N LYS A 341 -8.40 -34.13 18.27
CA LYS A 341 -8.85 -32.73 18.29
C LYS A 341 -8.05 -31.88 17.30
N ARG A 342 -6.71 -32.03 17.29
CA ARG A 342 -5.82 -31.34 16.34
C ARG A 342 -6.19 -31.61 14.89
N ILE A 343 -6.40 -32.88 14.51
CA ILE A 343 -6.80 -33.26 13.15
C ILE A 343 -8.15 -32.63 12.80
N SER A 344 -9.11 -32.66 13.74
CA SER A 344 -10.43 -32.05 13.58
C SER A 344 -10.32 -30.54 13.36
N ASP A 345 -9.52 -29.83 14.17
CA ASP A 345 -9.30 -28.40 14.06
C ASP A 345 -8.67 -28.03 12.70
N LEU A 346 -7.66 -28.79 12.24
CA LEU A 346 -7.02 -28.61 10.93
C LEU A 346 -7.99 -28.88 9.76
N ARG A 347 -8.80 -29.94 9.86
CA ARG A 347 -9.84 -30.25 8.87
C ARG A 347 -10.87 -29.12 8.81
N LYS A 348 -11.33 -28.61 9.96
CA LYS A 348 -12.30 -27.51 10.01
C LYS A 348 -11.74 -26.28 9.30
N MET A 349 -10.54 -25.83 9.67
CA MET A 349 -9.87 -24.70 9.01
C MET A 349 -9.72 -24.92 7.50
N ARG A 350 -9.29 -26.10 7.06
CA ARG A 350 -9.18 -26.42 5.63
C ARG A 350 -10.53 -26.31 4.91
N ASN A 351 -11.60 -26.82 5.52
CA ASN A 351 -12.93 -26.79 4.93
C ASN A 351 -13.48 -25.37 4.84
N ASP A 352 -13.36 -24.58 5.90
CA ASP A 352 -13.80 -23.18 5.92
C ASP A 352 -13.12 -22.40 4.78
N LEU A 353 -11.80 -22.50 4.69
CA LEU A 353 -11.01 -21.90 3.61
C LEU A 353 -11.38 -22.43 2.22
N ALA A 354 -11.69 -23.73 2.07
CA ALA A 354 -12.12 -24.28 0.78
C ALA A 354 -13.51 -23.78 0.35
N HIS A 355 -14.30 -23.27 1.30
CA HIS A 355 -15.61 -22.67 1.09
C HIS A 355 -15.58 -21.14 1.03
N LEU A 356 -14.39 -20.54 0.89
CA LEU A 356 -14.19 -19.08 0.85
C LEU A 356 -14.57 -18.36 2.15
N ILE A 357 -14.53 -19.06 3.28
CA ILE A 357 -14.88 -18.53 4.60
C ILE A 357 -13.59 -18.22 5.36
N PRO A 358 -13.37 -16.96 5.79
CA PRO A 358 -12.26 -16.63 6.66
C PRO A 358 -12.31 -17.34 8.01
N ILE A 359 -11.15 -17.57 8.60
CA ILE A 359 -10.98 -18.31 9.85
C ILE A 359 -11.31 -17.43 11.06
N GLU A 360 -12.17 -17.94 11.94
CA GLU A 360 -12.50 -17.24 13.17
C GLU A 360 -11.32 -17.18 14.15
N SER A 361 -11.25 -16.10 14.93
CA SER A 361 -10.23 -15.92 15.98
C SER A 361 -10.13 -17.10 16.96
N THR A 362 -11.26 -17.77 17.23
CA THR A 362 -11.33 -18.92 18.13
C THR A 362 -10.54 -20.13 17.60
N GLN A 363 -10.46 -20.33 16.28
CA GLN A 363 -9.73 -21.43 15.66
C GLN A 363 -8.20 -21.27 15.83
N PHE A 364 -7.72 -20.03 15.88
CA PHE A 364 -6.31 -19.72 16.19
C PHE A 364 -5.93 -19.98 17.66
N LEU A 365 -6.90 -20.25 18.54
CA LEU A 365 -6.65 -20.66 19.91
C LEU A 365 -6.42 -22.17 20.06
N SER A 366 -6.60 -22.94 19.00
CA SER A 366 -6.39 -24.39 19.00
C SER A 366 -4.94 -24.77 19.29
N GLU A 367 -4.72 -25.92 19.94
CA GLU A 367 -3.38 -26.49 20.10
C GLU A 367 -2.75 -26.84 18.75
N ALA A 368 -3.59 -27.08 17.73
CA ALA A 368 -3.18 -27.24 16.34
C ALA A 368 -2.32 -26.08 15.85
N ILE A 369 -2.61 -24.84 16.28
CA ILE A 369 -1.87 -23.62 15.92
C ILE A 369 -0.84 -23.23 16.99
N LYS A 370 -1.21 -23.30 18.27
CA LYS A 370 -0.34 -22.85 19.39
C LYS A 370 0.90 -23.71 19.55
N LYS A 371 0.78 -25.02 19.33
CA LYS A 371 1.88 -25.99 19.46
C LYS A 371 1.95 -26.82 18.18
N PRO A 372 2.52 -26.28 17.09
CA PRO A 372 2.66 -27.03 15.85
C PRO A 372 3.47 -28.30 16.09
N LEU A 373 3.09 -29.40 15.44
CA LEU A 373 3.93 -30.58 15.40
C LEU A 373 5.22 -30.22 14.65
N LYS A 374 6.34 -30.71 15.16
CA LYS A 374 7.66 -30.52 14.55
C LYS A 374 8.13 -31.83 13.93
N ILE A 375 8.85 -31.72 12.82
CA ILE A 375 9.59 -32.86 12.27
C ILE A 375 10.67 -33.21 13.28
N ASN A 376 10.64 -34.44 13.81
CA ASN A 376 11.78 -34.99 14.53
C ASN A 376 12.88 -35.26 13.51
N VAL A 377 13.78 -34.30 13.31
CA VAL A 377 15.04 -34.54 12.61
C VAL A 377 15.88 -35.40 13.55
N LYS A 378 15.78 -36.71 13.40
CA LYS A 378 16.71 -37.67 13.99
C LYS A 378 17.80 -38.01 13.00
#